data_AF-A0A4Q8AIN5-F1
#
_entry.id   AF-A0A4Q8AIN5-F1
#
_cell.length_a   1.000
_cell.length_b   1.000
_cell.length_c   1.000
_cell.angle_alpha   90.00
_cell.angle_beta   90.00
_cell.angle_gamma   90.00
#
_symmetry.space_group_name_H-M   'P 1'
#
loop_
_entity.id
_entity.type
_entity.pdbx_description
1 polymer ?
#
loop_
_entity_poly.entity_id
_entity_poly.type
_entity_poly.pdbx_seq_one_letter_code
_entity_poly.pdbx_strand_id
1 'polypeptide(L)'
;MAEHTAHETAGTSGEPASLRFVTRHVSEPERAAVTAVLGSVLEQESAMLGQAPGRGASAWQRSQRALRTPIEPGQGRWSRPAL
;
A
#
# COMPACT_ATOMS: atom_id res chain seq x y z
N MET A 1 27.41 -31.14 19.98
CA MET A 1 26.29 -31.34 19.04
C MET A 1 25.00 -30.93 19.73
N ALA A 2 24.64 -29.65 19.62
CA ALA A 2 23.36 -29.13 20.10
C ALA A 2 22.86 -28.18 19.02
N GLU A 3 21.95 -28.68 18.20
CA GLU A 3 21.36 -28.00 17.06
C GLU A 3 20.14 -27.27 17.62
N HIS A 4 20.29 -25.99 17.92
CA HIS A 4 19.17 -25.13 18.27
C HIS A 4 18.46 -24.74 16.98
N THR A 5 17.35 -25.41 16.69
CA THR A 5 16.36 -24.98 15.71
C THR A 5 15.74 -23.68 16.20
N ALA A 6 16.37 -22.56 15.86
CA ALA A 6 15.76 -21.24 15.95
C ALA A 6 14.79 -21.11 14.77
N HIS A 7 13.52 -21.42 15.00
CA HIS A 7 12.46 -20.81 14.20
C HIS A 7 12.43 -19.33 14.55
N GLU A 8 13.30 -18.58 13.89
CA GLU A 8 13.31 -17.13 13.91
C GLU A 8 11.98 -16.66 13.29
N THR A 9 11.07 -16.24 14.16
CA THR A 9 9.91 -15.41 13.78
C THR A 9 10.45 -14.04 13.39
N ALA A 10 11.12 -13.98 12.25
CA ALA A 10 11.25 -12.75 11.49
C ALA A 10 9.82 -12.36 11.12
N GLY A 11 9.25 -11.40 11.84
CA GLY A 11 8.02 -10.75 11.42
C GLY A 11 8.22 -10.28 10.00
N THR A 12 7.56 -10.96 9.05
CA THR A 12 7.61 -10.63 7.63
C THR A 12 7.06 -9.23 7.47
N SER A 13 7.97 -8.25 7.36
CA SER A 13 7.69 -6.94 6.78
C SER A 13 7.26 -7.18 5.34
N GLY A 14 5.96 -7.44 5.14
CA GLY A 14 5.41 -7.88 3.86
C GLY A 14 4.52 -9.11 3.96
N GLU A 15 3.72 -9.28 5.02
CA GLU A 15 2.52 -10.12 4.91
C GLU A 15 1.81 -9.65 3.63
N PRO A 16 1.75 -10.49 2.58
CA PRO A 16 1.17 -10.08 1.32
C PRO A 16 -0.25 -9.62 1.64
N ALA A 17 -0.60 -8.42 1.17
CA ALA A 17 -1.95 -7.91 1.28
C ALA A 17 -2.92 -9.07 1.00
N SER A 18 -3.93 -9.27 1.85
CA SER A 18 -4.83 -10.42 1.71
C SER A 18 -5.54 -10.34 0.34
N LEU A 19 -5.00 -11.07 -0.63
CA LEU A 19 -5.48 -11.05 -2.01
C LEU A 19 -6.70 -11.96 -2.13
N ARG A 20 -7.84 -11.39 -2.51
CA ARG A 20 -9.06 -12.14 -2.80
C ARG A 20 -9.27 -12.24 -4.31
N PHE A 21 -9.32 -13.47 -4.81
CA PHE A 21 -9.72 -13.75 -6.19
C PHE A 21 -11.25 -13.79 -6.29
N VAL A 22 -11.83 -12.92 -7.12
CA VAL A 22 -13.29 -12.86 -7.35
C VAL A 22 -13.72 -13.77 -8.50
N THR A 23 -12.77 -14.13 -9.37
CA THR A 23 -13.01 -15.06 -10.48
C THR A 23 -13.20 -16.49 -10.00
N ARG A 24 -14.09 -17.23 -10.67
CA ARG A 24 -14.32 -18.65 -10.42
C ARG A 24 -13.19 -19.50 -10.99
N HIS A 25 -12.87 -20.61 -10.34
CA HIS A 25 -11.92 -21.65 -10.82
C HIS A 25 -10.47 -21.18 -11.03
N VAL A 26 -9.93 -20.33 -10.16
CA VAL A 26 -8.47 -20.10 -10.16
C VAL A 26 -7.80 -21.33 -9.55
N SER A 27 -6.75 -21.84 -10.17
CA SER A 27 -5.96 -22.94 -9.61
C SER A 27 -4.92 -22.45 -8.60
N GLU A 28 -4.42 -23.34 -7.74
CA GLU A 28 -3.35 -23.01 -6.79
C GLU A 28 -2.07 -22.47 -7.44
N PRO A 29 -1.53 -23.08 -8.52
CA PRO A 29 -0.33 -22.54 -9.17
C PRO A 29 -0.57 -21.16 -9.79
N GLU A 30 -1.76 -20.89 -10.33
CA GLU A 30 -2.10 -19.56 -10.87
C GLU A 30 -2.17 -18.51 -9.76
N ARG A 31 -2.77 -18.84 -8.60
CA ARG A 31 -2.78 -17.94 -7.44
C ARG A 31 -1.37 -17.60 -6.98
N ALA A 32 -0.50 -18.61 -6.90
CA ALA A 32 0.90 -18.42 -6.52
C ALA A 32 1.64 -17.52 -7.52
N ALA A 33 1.46 -17.77 -8.83
CA ALA A 33 2.07 -16.96 -9.88
C ALA A 33 1.64 -15.49 -9.82
N VAL A 34 0.33 -15.23 -9.70
CA VAL A 34 -0.21 -13.86 -9.61
C VAL A 34 0.29 -13.15 -8.35
N THR A 35 0.32 -13.85 -7.21
CA THR A 35 0.79 -13.29 -5.94
C THR A 35 2.28 -12.94 -6.02
N ALA A 36 3.10 -13.81 -6.61
CA ALA A 36 4.53 -13.55 -6.80
C ALA A 36 4.78 -12.35 -7.73
N VAL A 37 4.04 -12.25 -8.85
CA VAL A 37 4.15 -11.11 -9.76
C VAL A 37 3.75 -9.81 -9.06
N LEU A 38 2.59 -9.78 -8.41
CA LEU A 38 2.13 -8.56 -7.73
C LEU A 38 3.05 -8.16 -6.56
N GLY A 39 3.56 -9.14 -5.80
CA GLY A 39 4.57 -8.90 -4.77
C GLY A 39 5.85 -8.28 -5.35
N SER A 40 6.34 -8.81 -6.47
CA SER A 40 7.54 -8.27 -7.12
C SER A 40 7.36 -6.83 -7.64
N VAL A 41 6.19 -6.51 -8.19
CA VAL A 41 5.88 -5.16 -8.67
C VAL A 41 5.78 -4.19 -7.50
N LEU A 42 5.10 -4.57 -6.42
CA LEU A 42 4.97 -3.74 -5.23
C LEU A 42 6.32 -3.43 -4.59
N GLU A 43 7.21 -4.43 -4.51
CA GLU A 43 8.57 -4.24 -4.00
C GLU A 43 9.38 -3.29 -4.89
N GLN A 44 9.25 -3.41 -6.21
CA GLN A 44 9.92 -2.51 -7.15
C GLN A 44 9.41 -1.06 -7.00
N GLU A 45 8.10 -0.86 -6.93
CA GLU A 45 7.50 0.47 -6.76
C GLU A 45 7.83 1.07 -5.38
N SER A 46 7.82 0.26 -4.31
CA SER A 46 8.19 0.72 -2.96
C SER A 46 9.66 1.16 -2.91
N ALA A 47 10.55 0.41 -3.55
CA ALA A 47 11.96 0.78 -3.67
C ALA A 47 12.13 2.09 -4.45
N MET A 48 11.38 2.30 -5.54
CA MET A 48 11.40 3.56 -6.28
C MET A 48 10.86 4.74 -5.46
N LEU A 49 9.80 4.54 -4.68
CA LEU A 49 9.27 5.56 -3.77
C LEU A 49 10.25 5.89 -2.64
N GLY A 50 10.94 4.89 -2.08
CA GLY A 50 11.99 5.07 -1.08
C GLY A 50 13.25 5.77 -1.62
N GLN A 51 13.52 5.63 -2.92
CA GLN A 51 14.62 6.32 -3.61
C GLN A 51 14.26 7.69 -4.16
N ALA A 52 13.00 8.13 -4.09
CA ALA A 52 12.67 9.51 -4.42
C ALA A 52 13.43 10.41 -3.44
N PRO A 53 14.35 11.29 -3.92
CA PRO A 53 15.07 12.20 -3.04
C PRO A 53 14.04 12.95 -2.22
N GLY A 54 14.14 12.86 -0.89
CA GLY A 54 13.10 13.30 0.05
C GLY A 54 12.52 14.60 -0.45
N ARG A 55 11.30 14.53 -0.99
CA ARG A 55 10.72 15.64 -1.74
C ARG A 55 10.56 16.77 -0.72
N GLY A 56 11.52 17.68 -0.68
CA GLY A 56 11.37 18.93 0.06
C GLY A 56 10.02 19.53 -0.30
N ALA A 57 9.38 20.21 0.66
CA ALA A 57 7.98 20.62 0.54
C ALA A 57 7.62 21.06 -0.88
N SER A 58 6.71 20.29 -1.51
CA SER A 58 6.29 20.52 -2.89
C SER A 58 5.80 21.96 -3.05
N ALA A 59 5.86 22.53 -4.26
CA ALA A 59 5.35 23.88 -4.50
C ALA A 59 3.87 24.02 -4.08
N TRP A 60 3.11 22.94 -4.17
CA TRP A 60 1.76 22.84 -3.64
C TRP A 60 1.72 22.85 -2.11
N GLN A 61 2.49 22.01 -1.41
CA GLN A 61 2.60 22.06 0.07
C GLN A 61 3.07 23.42 0.59
N ARG A 62 4.01 24.08 -0.11
CA ARG A 62 4.45 25.44 0.25
C ARG A 62 3.37 26.49 0.06
N SER A 63 2.44 26.27 -0.86
CA SER A 63 1.33 27.18 -1.15
C SER A 63 0.04 26.83 -0.40
N GLN A 64 -0.01 25.68 0.31
CA GLN A 64 -1.04 25.37 1.29
C GLN A 64 -0.95 26.36 2.46
N ARG A 65 -1.64 27.50 2.33
CA ARG A 65 -1.90 28.39 3.45
C ARG A 65 -2.78 27.66 4.45
N ALA A 66 -2.49 27.83 5.74
CA ALA A 66 -3.36 27.35 6.81
C ALA A 66 -4.78 27.84 6.54
N LEU A 67 -5.74 26.91 6.52
CA LEU A 67 -7.15 27.25 6.47
C LEU A 67 -7.43 28.09 7.72
N ARG A 68 -7.72 29.37 7.53
CA ARG A 68 -8.01 30.30 8.64
C ARG A 68 -9.27 29.90 9.42
N THR A 69 -10.09 29.04 8.83
CA THR A 69 -11.34 28.57 9.40
C THR A 69 -11.44 27.06 9.17
N PRO A 70 -11.75 26.27 10.21
CA PRO A 70 -12.05 24.85 10.06
C PRO A 70 -13.17 24.66 9.04
N ILE A 71 -12.94 23.82 8.03
CA ILE A 71 -14.01 23.40 7.12
C ILE A 71 -14.78 22.31 7.86
N GLU A 72 -15.95 22.65 8.39
CA GLU A 72 -16.87 21.68 8.98
C GLU A 72 -17.48 20.80 7.87
N PRO A 73 -17.14 19.49 7.82
CA PRO A 73 -17.76 18.57 6.88
C PRO A 73 -19.19 18.26 7.34
N GLY A 74 -20.16 19.03 6.84
CA GLY A 74 -21.59 18.78 7.08
C GLY A 74 -22.16 17.73 6.12
N GLN A 75 -23.10 16.90 6.61
CA GLN A 75 -23.86 15.96 5.79
C GLN A 75 -24.43 16.67 4.54
N GLY A 76 -24.11 16.15 3.36
CA GLY A 76 -24.62 16.66 2.08
C GLY A 76 -23.84 17.82 1.46
N ARG A 77 -22.86 18.44 2.13
CA ARG A 77 -22.08 19.55 1.54
C ARG A 77 -20.98 19.08 0.57
N TRP A 78 -20.67 17.80 0.59
CA TRP A 78 -19.74 17.13 -0.32
C TRP A 78 -20.56 16.21 -1.21
N SER A 79 -21.46 16.78 -2.00
CA SER A 79 -22.26 15.98 -2.93
C SER A 79 -21.34 15.43 -4.02
N ARG A 80 -21.14 14.12 -4.03
CA ARG A 80 -20.58 13.43 -5.19
C ARG A 80 -21.69 13.41 -6.26
N PRO A 81 -21.44 13.80 -7.52
CA PRO A 81 -22.44 13.62 -8.56
C PRO A 81 -22.69 12.12 -8.72
N ALA A 82 -23.96 11.70 -8.58
CA ALA A 82 -24.37 10.34 -8.90
C ALA A 82 -24.31 10.17 -10.42
N LEU A 83 -23.47 9.23 -10.87
CA LEU A 83 -23.49 8.71 -12.24
C LEU A 83 -24.41 7.48 -12.29
#